data_AF-A0AAV5DKT5-F1
#
_entry.id   AF-A0AAV5DKT5-F1
#
_cell.length_a   1.000
_cell.length_b   1.000
_cell.length_c   1.000
_cell.angle_alpha   90.00
_cell.angle_beta   90.00
_cell.angle_gamma   90.00
#
_symmetry.space_group_name_H-M   'P 1'
#
loop_
_entity.id
_entity.type
_entity.pdbx_description
1 polymer ?
#
loop_
_entity_poly.entity_id
_entity_poly.type
_entity_poly.pdbx_seq_one_letter_code
_entity_poly.pdbx_strand_id
1 'polypeptide(L)'
;MSRLALSPNSNCFQDWWRRANKQTTKEARRGLNSFVILVAWELWKQRNRCVFDAAQPQVHTLVKHIKEEATLWAAAGAKKLARLLP
;
A
#
# COMPACT_ATOMS: atom_id res chain seq x y z
N MET A 1 -9.26 -5.16 -15.97
CA MET A 1 -8.86 -4.80 -14.59
C MET A 1 -7.46 -5.33 -14.22
N SER A 2 -6.48 -5.27 -15.13
CA SER A 2 -5.24 -6.08 -14.99
C SER A 2 -3.93 -5.28 -14.94
N ARG A 3 -3.99 -3.93 -14.89
CA ARG A 3 -2.80 -3.08 -15.11
C ARG A 3 -2.06 -2.62 -13.86
N LEU A 4 -2.55 -2.95 -12.67
CA LEU A 4 -1.95 -2.51 -11.39
C LEU A 4 -1.30 -3.64 -10.59
N ALA A 5 -1.51 -4.91 -10.97
CA ALA A 5 -0.87 -6.03 -10.28
C ALA A 5 0.65 -6.02 -10.52
N LEU A 6 1.42 -6.34 -9.47
CA LEU A 6 2.84 -6.65 -9.58
C LEU A 6 2.98 -7.85 -10.54
N SER A 7 3.44 -7.62 -11.77
CA SER A 7 3.76 -8.71 -12.69
C SER A 7 4.99 -9.46 -12.15
N PRO A 8 5.00 -10.80 -12.12
CA PRO A 8 6.11 -11.61 -11.64
C PRO A 8 7.47 -11.29 -12.29
N ASN A 9 7.46 -10.69 -13.50
CA ASN A 9 8.66 -10.29 -14.25
C ASN A 9 9.14 -8.85 -13.96
N SER A 10 8.59 -8.18 -12.96
CA SER A 10 9.03 -6.83 -12.57
C SER A 10 10.07 -6.92 -11.46
N ASN A 11 11.35 -7.03 -11.82
CA ASN A 11 12.45 -7.31 -10.88
C ASN A 11 12.72 -6.24 -9.79
N CYS A 12 11.93 -5.16 -9.68
CA CYS A 12 12.09 -4.18 -8.60
C CYS A 12 10.76 -3.48 -8.26
N PHE A 13 10.43 -3.43 -6.96
CA PHE A 13 9.28 -2.69 -6.41
C PHE A 13 9.25 -1.22 -6.90
N GLN A 14 10.41 -0.58 -7.00
CA GLN A 14 10.53 0.79 -7.48
C GLN A 14 10.12 0.96 -8.95
N ASP A 15 10.39 -0.03 -9.80
CA ASP A 15 10.02 0.03 -11.22
C ASP A 15 8.52 -0.14 -11.41
N TRP A 16 7.92 -1.07 -10.65
CA TRP A 16 6.46 -1.17 -10.60
C TRP A 16 5.83 0.13 -10.11
N TRP A 17 6.34 0.70 -9.02
CA TRP A 17 5.79 1.93 -8.46
C TRP A 17 5.92 3.11 -9.45
N ARG A 18 7.08 3.26 -10.11
CA ARG A 18 7.28 4.24 -11.19
C ARG A 18 6.26 4.06 -12.32
N ARG A 19 6.01 2.82 -12.76
CA ARG A 19 5.00 2.53 -13.80
C ARG A 19 3.57 2.81 -13.34
N ALA A 20 3.22 2.44 -12.11
CA ALA A 20 1.89 2.70 -11.54
C ALA A 20 1.63 4.22 -11.46
N ASN A 21 2.64 5.00 -11.05
CA ASN A 21 2.57 6.46 -11.06
C ASN A 21 2.38 7.05 -12.46
N LYS A 22 3.12 6.55 -13.45
CA LYS A 22 2.98 7.00 -14.85
C LYS A 22 1.59 6.73 -15.41
N GLN A 23 0.97 5.60 -15.05
CA GLN A 23 -0.36 5.20 -15.49
C GLN A 23 -1.51 5.87 -14.72
N THR A 24 -1.21 6.61 -13.66
CA THR A 24 -2.22 7.27 -12.82
C THR A 24 -2.35 8.74 -13.21
N THR A 25 -3.58 9.27 -13.18
CA THR A 25 -3.87 10.70 -13.42
C THR A 25 -3.12 11.57 -12.42
N LYS A 26 -2.79 12.82 -12.81
CA LYS A 26 -2.00 13.72 -11.94
C LYS A 26 -2.70 13.94 -10.59
N GLU A 27 -4.03 13.97 -10.58
CA GLU A 27 -4.89 14.23 -9.44
C GLU A 27 -4.87 13.08 -8.41
N ALA A 28 -4.70 11.84 -8.89
CA ALA A 28 -4.74 10.62 -8.07
C ALA A 28 -3.36 10.12 -7.63
N ARG A 29 -2.26 10.53 -8.31
CA ARG A 29 -0.88 10.12 -7.96
C ARG A 29 -0.53 10.33 -6.49
N ARG A 30 -0.93 11.46 -5.90
CA ARG A 30 -0.65 11.74 -4.49
C ARG A 30 -1.33 10.73 -3.56
N GLY A 31 -2.58 10.37 -3.84
CA GLY A 31 -3.28 9.33 -3.10
C GLY A 31 -2.63 7.96 -3.27
N LEU A 32 -2.27 7.61 -4.51
CA LEU A 32 -1.60 6.34 -4.81
C LEU A 32 -0.28 6.22 -4.07
N ASN A 33 0.55 7.28 -4.08
CA ASN A 33 1.83 7.29 -3.37
C ASN A 33 1.64 7.11 -1.86
N SER A 34 0.69 7.82 -1.25
CA SER A 34 0.36 7.63 0.16
C SER A 34 -0.07 6.20 0.46
N PHE A 35 -0.90 5.60 -0.40
CA PHE A 35 -1.34 4.22 -0.23
C PHE A 35 -0.19 3.20 -0.37
N VAL A 36 0.68 3.36 -1.37
CA VAL A 36 1.84 2.49 -1.58
C VAL A 36 2.80 2.56 -0.38
N ILE A 37 3.04 3.77 0.16
CA ILE A 37 3.86 3.96 1.36
C ILE A 37 3.22 3.26 2.56
N LEU A 38 1.91 3.39 2.76
CA LEU A 38 1.19 2.71 3.83
C LEU A 38 1.33 1.18 3.73
N VAL A 39 1.13 0.60 2.54
CA VAL A 39 1.29 -0.85 2.33
C VAL A 39 2.72 -1.29 2.62
N ALA A 40 3.72 -0.56 2.14
CA ALA A 40 5.13 -0.86 2.42
C ALA A 40 5.45 -0.77 3.92
N TRP A 41 4.89 0.22 4.62
CA TRP A 41 5.03 0.39 6.06
C TRP A 41 4.41 -0.76 6.85
N GLU A 42 3.18 -1.18 6.52
CA GLU A 42 2.52 -2.31 7.16
C GLU A 42 3.28 -3.63 6.92
N LEU A 43 3.82 -3.84 5.71
CA LEU A 43 4.69 -4.99 5.43
C LEU A 43 5.93 -4.98 6.31
N TRP A 44 6.58 -3.82 6.46
CA TRP A 44 7.77 -3.68 7.30
C TRP A 44 7.44 -3.99 8.77
N LYS A 45 6.34 -3.44 9.31
CA LYS A 45 5.88 -3.75 10.67
C LYS A 45 5.60 -5.25 10.86
N GLN A 46 4.93 -5.90 9.91
CA GLN A 46 4.67 -7.34 9.98
C GLN A 46 5.97 -8.15 9.99
N ARG A 47 6.94 -7.81 9.13
CA ARG A 47 8.24 -8.47 9.11
C ARG A 47 8.98 -8.31 10.43
N ASN A 48 8.93 -7.13 11.04
CA ASN A 48 9.54 -6.91 12.35
C ASN A 48 8.88 -7.77 13.42
N ARG A 49 7.55 -7.86 13.48
CA ARG A 49 6.85 -8.76 14.42
C ARG A 49 7.24 -10.23 14.21
N CYS A 50 7.40 -10.67 12.96
CA CYS A 50 7.87 -12.03 12.69
C CYS A 50 9.27 -12.29 13.23
N VAL A 51 10.16 -11.30 13.15
CA VAL A 51 11.57 -11.43 13.60
C VAL A 51 11.70 -11.29 15.11
N PHE A 52 11.05 -10.29 15.71
CA PHE A 52 11.23 -9.95 17.12
C PHE A 52 10.25 -10.65 18.06
N ASP A 53 9.03 -10.92 17.60
CA ASP A 53 7.95 -11.49 18.43
C ASP A 53 7.62 -12.94 18.05
N ALA A 54 8.41 -13.56 17.16
CA ALA A 54 8.14 -14.88 16.56
C ALA A 54 6.73 -15.02 15.95
N ALA A 55 6.13 -13.90 15.55
CA ALA A 55 4.78 -13.89 14.99
C ALA A 55 4.74 -14.60 13.63
N GLN A 56 3.64 -15.31 13.35
CA GLN A 56 3.44 -15.91 12.03
C GLN A 56 2.97 -14.85 11.02
N PRO A 57 3.53 -14.82 9.79
CA PRO A 57 3.07 -13.91 8.75
C PRO A 57 1.64 -14.26 8.33
N GLN A 58 0.72 -13.31 8.50
CA GLN A 58 -0.69 -13.49 8.15
C GLN A 58 -1.17 -12.40 7.20
N VAL A 59 -1.42 -12.78 5.94
CA VAL A 59 -1.86 -11.85 4.88
C VAL A 59 -3.20 -11.21 5.21
N HIS A 60 -4.15 -11.97 5.78
CA HIS A 60 -5.47 -11.45 6.13
C HIS A 60 -5.37 -10.34 7.19
N THR A 61 -4.56 -10.54 8.23
CA THR A 61 -4.28 -9.57 9.29
C THR A 61 -3.59 -8.33 8.72
N LEU A 62 -2.61 -8.51 7.84
CA LEU A 62 -1.92 -7.40 7.18
C LEU A 62 -2.90 -6.55 6.33
N VAL A 63 -3.75 -7.19 5.51
CA VAL A 63 -4.75 -6.50 4.69
C VAL A 63 -5.78 -5.77 5.56
N LYS A 64 -6.18 -6.36 6.69
CA LYS A 64 -7.06 -5.73 7.67
C LYS A 64 -6.42 -4.43 8.23
N HIS A 65 -5.19 -4.50 8.73
CA HIS A 65 -4.49 -3.33 9.25
C HIS A 65 -4.30 -2.23 8.19
N ILE A 66 -3.97 -2.59 6.95
CA ILE A 66 -3.86 -1.62 5.83
C ILE A 66 -5.18 -0.88 5.64
N LYS A 67 -6.32 -1.58 5.65
CA LYS A 67 -7.65 -0.96 5.49
C LYS A 67 -8.00 -0.05 6.67
N GLU A 68 -7.73 -0.49 7.89
CA GLU A 68 -7.98 0.27 9.11
C GLU A 68 -7.14 1.56 9.13
N GLU A 69 -5.83 1.46 8.91
CA GLU A 69 -4.94 2.63 8.84
C GLU A 69 -5.33 3.58 7.71
N ALA A 70 -5.65 3.07 6.52
CA ALA A 70 -6.07 3.93 5.42
C ALA A 70 -7.35 4.71 5.76
N THR A 71 -8.29 4.06 6.46
CA THR A 71 -9.53 4.69 6.95
C THR A 71 -9.23 5.76 8.00
N LEU A 72 -8.33 5.47 8.95
CA LEU A 72 -7.89 6.43 9.97
C LEU A 72 -7.21 7.65 9.33
N TRP A 73 -6.33 7.45 8.35
CA TRP A 73 -5.67 8.54 7.64
C TRP A 73 -6.69 9.39 6.86
N ALA A 74 -7.68 8.77 6.23
CA ALA A 74 -8.76 9.47 5.56
C ALA A 74 -9.58 10.34 6.55
N ALA A 75 -9.94 9.78 7.71
CA ALA A 75 -10.64 10.50 8.79
C ALA A 75 -9.78 11.66 9.35
N ALA A 76 -8.46 11.48 9.43
CA ALA A 76 -7.50 12.51 9.83
C ALA A 76 -7.23 13.57 8.74
N GLY A 77 -7.90 13.51 7.59
CA GLY A 77 -7.83 14.54 6.54
C GLY A 77 -6.90 14.22 5.38
N ALA A 78 -6.47 12.96 5.19
CA ALA A 78 -5.76 12.52 3.98
C ALA A 78 -6.69 12.46 2.75
N LYS A 79 -7.21 13.62 2.31
CA LYS A 79 -8.25 13.77 1.27
C LYS A 79 -7.92 13.08 -0.06
N LYS A 80 -6.63 12.97 -0.42
CA LYS A 80 -6.20 12.31 -1.67
C LYS A 80 -6.22 10.80 -1.57
N LEU A 81 -5.92 10.25 -0.39
CA LEU A 81 -6.06 8.82 -0.09
C LEU A 81 -7.53 8.44 0.03
N ALA A 82 -8.33 9.26 0.73
CA ALA A 82 -9.76 9.04 0.92
C ALA A 82 -10.52 8.83 -0.41
N ARG A 83 -10.14 9.55 -1.48
CA ARG A 83 -10.72 9.40 -2.83
C ARG A 83 -10.43 8.06 -3.51
N LEU A 84 -9.53 7.25 -2.96
CA LEU A 84 -9.16 5.94 -3.50
C LEU A 84 -9.73 4.78 -2.68
N LEU A 85 -10.31 5.07 -1.51
CA LEU A 85 -10.95 4.07 -0.68
C LEU A 85 -12.36 3.78 -1.24
N PRO A 86 -12.84 2.53 -1.13
CA PRO A 86 -14.21 2.18 -1.45
C PRO A 86 -15.23 2.89 -0.55
#